data_AF-A0A956MQN3-F1
#
_entry.id   AF-A0A956MQN3-F1
#
_cell.length_a   1.000
_cell.length_b   1.000
_cell.length_c   1.000
_cell.angle_alpha   90.00
_cell.angle_beta   90.00
_cell.angle_gamma   90.00
#
_symmetry.space_group_name_H-M   'P 1'
#
loop_
_entity.id
_entity.type
_entity.pdbx_description
1 polymer ?
#
loop_
_entity_poly.entity_id
_entity_poly.type
_entity_poly.pdbx_seq_one_letter_code
_entity_poly.pdbx_strand_id
1 'polypeptide(L)'
;LTYYTGKSPKGPWQYQGVFMEQEHNSNNHHSIVEYKGQWILFYHRWLEVPDSDCTLRKRQRHSAAEYLYFNEDGTIQQVKRTSEGVKDFEIRIRRK
;
A
#
# COMPACT_ATOMS: atom_id res chain seq x y z
N LEU A 1 2.39 5.22 -6.16
CA LEU A 1 1.01 4.75 -6.39
C LEU A 1 0.13 5.97 -6.50
N THR A 2 -0.66 6.02 -7.56
CA THR A 2 -1.61 7.09 -7.82
C THR A 2 -3.01 6.53 -7.85
N TYR A 3 -4.01 7.38 -7.64
CA TYR A 3 -5.40 6.97 -7.70
C TYR A 3 -6.28 8.04 -8.35
N TYR A 4 -7.44 7.57 -8.79
CA TYR A 4 -8.49 8.38 -9.38
C TYR A 4 -9.81 8.03 -8.70
N THR A 5 -10.72 8.99 -8.61
CA THR A 5 -12.07 8.81 -8.06
C THR A 5 -13.12 9.14 -9.12
N GLY A 6 -14.28 8.48 -9.05
CA GLY A 6 -15.40 8.74 -9.95
C GLY A 6 -16.69 8.25 -9.33
N LYS A 7 -17.82 8.77 -9.81
CA LYS A 7 -19.16 8.41 -9.31
C LYS A 7 -19.73 7.13 -9.93
N SER A 8 -19.02 6.54 -10.89
CA SER A 8 -19.42 5.35 -11.64
C SER A 8 -18.18 4.49 -11.94
N PRO A 9 -18.31 3.15 -11.96
CA PRO A 9 -17.22 2.24 -12.34
C PRO A 9 -16.74 2.40 -13.78
N LYS A 10 -17.43 3.19 -14.61
CA LYS A 10 -17.03 3.52 -15.98
C LYS A 10 -16.48 4.95 -16.13
N GLY A 11 -16.34 5.68 -15.02
CA GLY A 11 -15.92 7.08 -15.03
C GLY A 11 -17.04 8.07 -15.37
N PRO A 12 -16.71 9.34 -15.65
CA PRO A 12 -15.34 9.87 -15.76
C PRO A 12 -14.57 9.80 -14.44
N TRP A 13 -13.24 9.67 -14.56
CA TRP A 13 -12.31 9.55 -13.44
C TRP A 13 -11.54 10.84 -13.22
N GLN A 14 -11.48 11.32 -11.98
CA GLN A 14 -10.72 12.50 -11.57
C GLN A 14 -9.45 12.06 -10.85
N TYR A 15 -8.29 12.56 -11.30
CA TYR A 15 -7.01 12.29 -10.65
C TYR A 15 -6.95 12.92 -9.26
N GLN A 16 -6.42 12.18 -8.28
CA GLN A 16 -6.33 12.64 -6.89
C GLN A 16 -4.90 12.67 -6.34
N GLY A 17 -3.90 12.42 -7.19
CA GLY A 17 -2.50 12.50 -6.77
C GLY A 17 -1.84 11.16 -6.44
N VAL A 18 -0.63 11.28 -5.91
CA VAL A 18 0.19 10.18 -5.39
C VAL A 18 -0.15 9.97 -3.92
N PHE A 19 -0.57 8.77 -3.56
CA PHE A 19 -0.86 8.42 -2.16
C PHE A 19 0.23 7.55 -1.51
N MET A 20 1.17 7.02 -2.29
CA MET A 20 2.38 6.36 -1.78
C MET A 20 3.53 6.59 -2.75
N GLU A 21 4.64 7.13 -2.25
CA GLU A 21 5.82 7.41 -3.08
C GLU A 21 6.46 6.14 -3.65
N GLN A 22 7.21 6.30 -4.73
CA GLN A 22 8.08 5.23 -5.23
C GLN A 22 9.27 5.01 -4.28
N GLU A 23 9.79 3.80 -4.26
CA GLU A 23 10.98 3.44 -3.48
C GLU A 23 12.07 2.94 -4.45
N HIS A 24 13.28 3.51 -4.35
CA HIS A 24 14.49 3.11 -5.10
C HIS A 24 14.30 2.95 -6.62
N ASN A 25 13.55 3.85 -7.26
CA ASN A 25 13.24 3.79 -8.71
C ASN A 25 12.79 2.40 -9.19
N SER A 26 12.12 1.64 -8.33
CA SER A 26 11.69 0.27 -8.59
C SER A 26 10.19 0.23 -8.87
N ASN A 27 9.69 -0.85 -9.49
CA ASN A 27 8.25 -0.99 -9.69
C ASN A 27 7.51 -1.08 -8.35
N ASN A 28 6.26 -0.63 -8.33
CA ASN A 28 5.40 -0.68 -7.17
C ASN A 28 4.05 -1.25 -7.61
N HIS A 29 3.57 -2.28 -6.91
CA HIS A 29 2.33 -2.98 -7.21
C HIS A 29 1.54 -3.15 -5.92
N HIS A 30 0.22 -3.02 -5.97
CA HIS A 30 -0.60 -2.95 -4.78
C HIS A 30 -2.03 -3.48 -4.99
N SER A 31 -2.72 -3.69 -3.88
CA SER A 31 -4.17 -3.84 -3.77
C SER A 31 -4.64 -3.19 -2.46
N ILE A 32 -5.90 -2.74 -2.44
CA ILE A 32 -6.55 -2.16 -1.25
C ILE A 32 -7.77 -3.02 -0.93
N VAL A 33 -7.95 -3.36 0.35
CA VAL A 33 -9.12 -4.10 0.82
C VAL A 33 -9.54 -3.62 2.19
N GLU A 34 -10.85 -3.60 2.44
CA GLU A 34 -11.37 -3.46 3.79
C GLU A 34 -11.55 -4.86 4.41
N TYR A 35 -10.93 -5.10 5.56
CA TYR A 35 -11.06 -6.35 6.29
C TYR A 35 -11.29 -6.06 7.78
N LYS A 36 -12.38 -6.62 8.34
CA LYS A 36 -12.80 -6.40 9.74
C LYS A 36 -12.87 -4.90 10.11
N GLY A 37 -13.37 -4.10 9.18
CA GLY A 37 -13.53 -2.64 9.32
C GLY A 37 -12.21 -1.87 9.40
N GLN A 38 -11.12 -2.42 8.86
CA GLN A 38 -9.85 -1.73 8.67
C GLN A 38 -9.50 -1.74 7.19
N TRP A 39 -9.17 -0.58 6.64
CA TRP A 39 -8.63 -0.49 5.28
C TRP A 39 -7.14 -0.80 5.29
N ILE A 40 -6.74 -1.73 4.43
CA ILE A 40 -5.36 -2.23 4.35
C ILE A 40 -4.89 -2.08 2.91
N LEU A 41 -3.72 -1.46 2.76
CA LEU A 41 -2.96 -1.43 1.52
C LEU A 41 -1.95 -2.58 1.56
N PHE A 42 -2.10 -3.57 0.68
CA PHE A 42 -1.07 -4.57 0.41
C PHE A 42 -0.23 -4.14 -0.77
N TYR A 43 1.09 -4.30 -0.68
CA TYR A 43 2.02 -3.93 -1.73
C TYR A 43 3.31 -4.75 -1.61
N HIS A 44 4.22 -4.63 -2.59
CA HIS A 44 5.56 -5.20 -2.46
C HIS A 44 6.62 -4.13 -2.17
N ARG A 45 7.68 -4.53 -1.47
CA ARG A 45 8.94 -3.79 -1.33
C ARG A 45 10.08 -4.57 -1.95
N TRP A 46 11.09 -3.86 -2.44
CA TRP A 46 12.29 -4.47 -2.98
C TRP A 46 13.41 -4.42 -1.94
N LEU A 47 13.65 -5.54 -1.26
CA LEU A 47 14.65 -5.65 -0.21
C LEU A 47 15.91 -6.35 -0.74
N GLU A 48 17.08 -5.95 -0.22
CA GLU A 48 18.32 -6.66 -0.46
C GLU A 48 18.29 -8.00 0.28
N VAL A 49 18.61 -9.07 -0.45
CA VAL A 49 18.68 -10.45 0.00
C VAL A 49 20.03 -10.99 -0.49
N PRO A 50 21.11 -10.88 0.31
CA PRO A 50 22.48 -11.21 -0.11
C PRO A 50 22.62 -12.62 -0.69
N ASP A 51 21.90 -13.57 -0.10
CA ASP A 51 21.92 -14.99 -0.49
C ASP A 51 20.90 -15.33 -1.58
N SER A 52 20.29 -14.33 -2.22
CA SER A 52 19.35 -14.59 -3.32
C SER A 52 20.06 -15.15 -4.55
N ASP A 53 19.43 -16.12 -5.21
CA ASP A 53 19.89 -16.68 -6.50
C ASP A 53 19.79 -15.69 -7.67
N CYS A 54 19.25 -14.49 -7.43
CA CYS A 54 19.16 -13.44 -8.43
C CYS A 54 20.58 -12.98 -8.83
N THR A 55 20.93 -13.21 -10.10
CA THR A 55 22.31 -13.03 -10.61
C THR A 55 22.68 -11.58 -10.91
N LEU A 56 21.71 -10.73 -11.28
CA LEU A 56 21.96 -9.34 -11.69
C LEU A 56 21.86 -8.33 -10.54
N ARG A 57 20.93 -8.55 -9.62
CA ARG A 57 20.71 -7.71 -8.43
C ARG A 57 20.23 -8.61 -7.30
N LYS A 58 20.91 -8.55 -6.17
CA LYS A 58 20.59 -9.35 -4.97
C LYS A 58 19.35 -8.80 -4.25
N ARG A 59 18.26 -8.54 -4.98
CA ARG A 59 17.01 -7.97 -4.46
C ARG A 59 15.82 -8.85 -4.79
N GLN A 60 14.92 -9.00 -3.84
CA GLN A 60 13.65 -9.71 -4.03
C GLN A 60 12.46 -8.85 -3.59
N ARG A 61 11.28 -9.20 -4.10
CA ARG A 61 10.02 -8.54 -3.72
C ARG A 61 9.43 -9.24 -2.51
N HIS A 62 9.19 -8.50 -1.45
CA HIS A 62 8.55 -8.98 -0.23
C HIS A 62 7.19 -8.30 -0.09
N SER A 63 6.16 -9.08 0.24
CA SER A 63 4.85 -8.52 0.57
C SER A 63 4.95 -7.70 1.86
N ALA A 64 4.32 -6.54 1.84
CA ALA A 64 4.19 -5.62 2.96
C ALA A 64 2.75 -5.11 3.00
N ALA A 65 2.36 -4.55 4.15
CA ALA A 65 1.04 -3.98 4.32
C ALA A 65 1.08 -2.77 5.25
N GLU A 66 0.26 -1.76 4.93
CA GLU A 66 0.04 -0.58 5.77
C GLU A 66 -1.46 -0.38 5.98
N TYR A 67 -1.83 0.27 7.08
CA TYR A 67 -3.18 0.81 7.20
C TYR A 67 -3.38 1.98 6.24
N LEU A 68 -4.59 2.06 5.69
CA LEU A 68 -5.02 3.15 4.83
C LEU A 68 -6.14 3.91 5.53
N TYR A 69 -6.11 5.24 5.40
CA TYR A 69 -7.12 6.13 5.97
C TYR A 69 -7.65 7.05 4.89
N PHE A 70 -8.94 7.38 4.99
CA PHE A 70 -9.59 8.36 4.14
C PHE A 70 -9.81 9.64 4.94
N ASN A 71 -9.68 10.78 4.27
CA ASN A 71 -10.12 12.07 4.78
C ASN A 71 -11.66 12.15 4.74
N GLU A 72 -12.23 13.16 5.40
CA GLU A 72 -13.68 13.40 5.42
C GLU A 72 -14.28 13.61 4.02
N ASP A 73 -13.50 14.16 3.08
CA ASP A 73 -13.88 14.36 1.68
C ASP A 73 -13.77 13.09 0.80
N GLY A 74 -13.37 11.96 1.40
CA GLY A 74 -13.20 10.67 0.71
C GLY A 74 -11.86 10.50 0.00
N THR A 75 -10.95 11.47 0.07
CA THR A 75 -9.58 11.31 -0.47
C THR A 75 -8.73 10.39 0.41
N ILE A 76 -7.77 9.67 -0.18
CA ILE A 76 -6.85 8.79 0.53
C ILE A 76 -5.72 9.62 1.16
N GLN A 77 -5.45 9.43 2.45
CA GLN A 77 -4.29 10.01 3.12
C GLN A 77 -2.98 9.42 2.60
N GLN A 78 -1.91 10.19 2.60
CA GLN A 78 -0.60 9.71 2.15
C GLN A 78 -0.10 8.57 3.06
N VAL A 79 0.14 7.41 2.46
CA VAL A 79 0.63 6.22 3.13
C VAL A 79 2.15 6.20 3.09
N LYS A 80 2.77 6.10 4.27
CA LYS A 80 4.21 5.92 4.43
C LYS A 80 4.50 4.46 4.75
N ARG A 81 5.58 3.93 4.17
CA ARG A 81 6.08 2.59 4.49
C ARG A 81 6.68 2.62 5.88
N THR A 82 6.38 1.61 6.68
CA THR A 82 6.86 1.45 8.06
C THR A 82 7.57 0.10 8.22
N SER A 83 8.27 -0.09 9.33
CA SER A 83 8.82 -1.39 9.72
C SER A 83 7.78 -2.26 10.41
N GLU A 84 6.76 -1.65 10.99
CA GLU A 84 5.71 -2.29 11.79
C GLU A 84 4.59 -2.82 10.90
N GLY A 85 4.28 -2.13 9.81
CA GLY A 85 3.15 -2.42 8.94
C GLY A 85 1.84 -2.57 9.74
N VAL A 86 1.23 -3.75 9.62
CA VAL A 86 -0.01 -4.12 10.31
C VAL A 86 0.22 -5.09 11.49
N LYS A 87 1.39 -5.05 12.14
CA LYS A 87 1.75 -5.98 13.23
C LYS A 87 0.75 -5.97 14.41
N ASP A 88 0.06 -4.87 14.65
CA ASP A 88 -0.94 -4.71 15.71
C ASP A 88 -2.38 -5.07 15.28
N PHE A 89 -2.57 -5.64 14.08
CA PHE A 89 -3.90 -5.87 13.49
C PHE A 89 -4.87 -6.60 14.40
N GLU A 90 -4.44 -7.69 15.03
CA GLU A 90 -5.25 -8.49 15.94
C GLU A 90 -5.73 -7.68 17.16
N ILE A 91 -4.88 -6.78 17.67
CA ILE A 91 -5.23 -5.90 18.80
C ILE A 91 -6.26 -4.87 18.35
N ARG A 92 -6.11 -4.29 17.15
CA ARG A 92 -7.02 -3.28 16.62
C ARG A 92 -8.44 -3.81 16.41
N ILE A 93 -8.58 -5.01 15.86
CA ILE A 93 -9.89 -5.58 15.55
C ILE A 93 -10.64 -6.07 16.79
N ARG A 94 -9.95 -6.28 17.93
CA ARG A 94 -10.56 -6.70 19.21
C ARG A 94 -11.11 -5.54 20.04
N ARG A 95 -10.72 -4.30 19.72
CA ARG A 95 -11.11 -3.09 20.47
C ARG A 95 -12.35 -2.41 19.89
N LYS A 96 -13.05 -3.06 18.96
CA LYS A 96 -14.35 -2.64 18.43
C LYS A 96 -15.44 -3.49 19.04
#